data_AF-A0ABD4QMM6-F1
#
_entry.id   AF-A0ABD4QMM6-F1
#
_cell.length_a   1.000
_cell.length_b   1.000
_cell.length_c   1.000
_cell.angle_alpha   90.00
_cell.angle_beta   90.00
_cell.angle_gamma   90.00
#
_symmetry.space_group_name_H-M   'P 1'
#
loop_
_entity.id
_entity.type
_entity.pdbx_description
1 polymer ?
#
loop_
_entity_poly.entity_id
_entity_poly.type
_entity_poly.pdbx_seq_one_letter_code
_entity_poly.pdbx_strand_id
1 'polypeptide(L)'
;MITVKNAESFLKDSIGEDTDDIKKVWETFKAFSKETVEGEEDKEILFQCGVYDFTGEELFHLDFVRQFTVYEEDDYSHMEQLHCEFLFKPTTELKKLKVVEEWSMDYDDIDHFFNQIESIHEFKIPLSLKPIKSKIFQEEL
;
A
#
# COMPACT_ATOMS: atom_id res chain seq x y z
N MET A 1 4.76 -7.37 -19.72
CA MET A 1 4.15 -8.33 -18.79
C MET A 1 4.68 -7.98 -17.41
N ILE A 2 3.79 -7.85 -16.43
CA ILE A 2 4.18 -7.54 -15.05
C ILE A 2 4.56 -8.85 -14.39
N THR A 3 5.67 -8.88 -13.66
CA THR A 3 6.14 -10.02 -12.87
C THR A 3 6.37 -9.57 -11.45
N VAL A 4 6.36 -10.47 -10.47
CA VAL A 4 6.68 -10.11 -9.07
C VAL A 4 8.01 -9.36 -9.02
N LYS A 5 9.03 -9.84 -9.72
CA LYS A 5 10.37 -9.24 -9.79
C LYS A 5 10.43 -7.81 -10.33
N ASN A 6 9.47 -7.40 -11.17
CA ASN A 6 9.45 -6.05 -11.77
C ASN A 6 8.32 -5.16 -11.25
N ALA A 7 7.46 -5.66 -10.36
CA ALA A 7 6.28 -4.96 -9.85
C ALA A 7 6.61 -3.58 -9.26
N GLU A 8 7.66 -3.46 -8.43
CA GLU A 8 8.14 -2.18 -7.91
C GLU A 8 8.46 -1.17 -9.03
N SER A 9 9.31 -1.56 -9.98
CA SER A 9 9.69 -0.69 -11.10
C SER A 9 8.50 -0.32 -11.98
N PHE A 10 7.62 -1.27 -12.25
CA PHE A 10 6.42 -1.06 -13.05
C PHE A 10 5.49 -0.02 -12.40
N LEU A 11 5.26 -0.15 -11.09
CA LEU A 11 4.40 0.79 -10.36
C LEU A 11 5.03 2.19 -10.31
N LYS A 12 6.33 2.29 -10.04
CA LYS A 12 7.07 3.56 -10.07
C LYS A 12 6.99 4.24 -11.44
N ASP A 13 7.22 3.50 -12.52
CA ASP A 13 7.16 4.04 -13.88
C ASP A 13 5.72 4.48 -14.24
N SER A 14 4.71 3.78 -13.74
CA SER A 14 3.30 4.13 -13.95
C SER A 14 2.90 5.42 -13.21
N ILE A 15 3.48 5.66 -12.03
CA ILE A 15 3.25 6.89 -11.25
C ILE A 15 4.05 8.06 -11.82
N GLY A 16 5.29 7.82 -12.27
CA GLY A 16 6.21 8.85 -12.76
C GLY A 16 6.82 9.68 -11.63
N GLU A 17 7.01 10.99 -11.87
CA GLU A 17 7.71 11.88 -10.93
C GLU A 17 6.87 12.26 -9.69
N ASP A 18 5.55 12.05 -9.73
CA ASP A 18 4.60 12.49 -8.72
C ASP A 18 4.40 11.46 -7.59
N THR A 19 5.50 10.87 -7.09
CA THR A 19 5.43 9.83 -6.03
C THR A 19 5.02 10.39 -4.66
N ASP A 20 4.97 11.72 -4.48
CA ASP A 20 4.44 12.39 -3.30
C ASP A 20 2.96 12.82 -3.43
N ASP A 21 2.33 12.67 -4.61
CA ASP A 21 0.89 12.84 -4.79
C ASP A 21 0.14 11.56 -4.41
N ILE A 22 -0.25 11.48 -3.14
CA ILE A 22 -0.89 10.30 -2.56
C ILE A 22 -2.15 9.88 -3.33
N LYS A 23 -2.91 10.83 -3.88
CA LYS A 23 -4.12 10.50 -4.66
C LYS A 23 -3.76 9.84 -5.97
N LYS A 24 -2.76 10.37 -6.68
CA LYS A 24 -2.26 9.76 -7.91
C LYS A 24 -1.67 8.38 -7.63
N VAL A 25 -0.90 8.24 -6.56
CA VAL A 25 -0.33 6.95 -6.14
C VAL A 25 -1.44 5.95 -5.81
N TRP A 26 -2.45 6.35 -5.03
CA TRP A 26 -3.60 5.49 -4.70
C TRP A 26 -4.34 5.01 -5.95
N GLU A 27 -4.71 5.92 -6.87
CA GLU A 27 -5.43 5.53 -8.10
C GLU A 27 -4.59 4.59 -8.98
N THR A 28 -3.28 4.84 -9.09
CA THR A 28 -2.38 3.99 -9.86
C THR A 28 -2.18 2.63 -9.19
N PHE A 29 -2.03 2.61 -7.86
CA PHE A 29 -1.92 1.39 -7.06
C PHE A 29 -3.22 0.56 -7.11
N LYS A 30 -4.38 1.20 -7.04
CA LYS A 30 -5.70 0.56 -7.16
C LYS A 30 -5.87 -0.09 -8.53
N ALA A 31 -5.47 0.58 -9.60
CA ALA A 31 -5.46 0.00 -10.94
C ALA A 31 -4.49 -1.19 -11.02
N PHE A 32 -3.26 -0.99 -10.54
CA PHE A 32 -2.23 -2.03 -10.49
C PHE A 32 -2.70 -3.28 -9.74
N SER A 33 -3.36 -3.13 -8.58
CA SER A 33 -3.86 -4.21 -7.74
C SER A 33 -4.82 -5.16 -8.47
N LYS A 34 -5.46 -4.69 -9.54
CA LYS A 34 -6.36 -5.49 -10.38
C LYS A 34 -5.65 -6.22 -11.52
N GLU A 35 -4.43 -5.83 -11.86
CA GLU A 35 -3.62 -6.46 -12.90
C GLU A 35 -3.19 -7.88 -12.49
N THR A 36 -3.05 -8.74 -13.49
CA THR A 36 -2.40 -10.05 -13.35
C THR A 36 -0.88 -9.88 -13.31
N VAL A 37 -0.24 -10.49 -12.33
CA VAL A 37 1.21 -10.48 -12.16
C VAL A 37 1.75 -11.91 -12.34
N GLU A 38 2.74 -12.08 -13.21
CA GLU A 38 3.39 -13.37 -13.40
C GLU A 38 4.22 -13.75 -12.17
N GLY A 39 4.03 -14.98 -11.68
CA GLY A 39 4.65 -15.48 -10.45
C GLY A 39 3.88 -15.17 -9.17
N GLU A 40 2.70 -14.55 -9.28
CA GLU A 40 1.74 -14.35 -8.20
C GLU A 40 0.63 -15.41 -8.36
N GLU A 41 0.54 -16.37 -7.43
CA GLU A 41 -0.57 -17.32 -7.41
C GLU A 41 -1.76 -16.73 -6.63
N ASP A 42 -1.48 -16.16 -5.47
CA ASP A 42 -2.45 -15.45 -4.63
C ASP A 42 -1.99 -14.01 -4.36
N LYS A 43 -2.97 -13.12 -4.18
CA LYS A 43 -2.74 -11.71 -3.89
C LYS A 43 -3.67 -11.19 -2.82
N GLU A 44 -3.12 -10.37 -1.94
CA GLU A 44 -3.89 -9.62 -0.96
C GLU A 44 -3.45 -8.17 -0.93
N ILE A 45 -4.42 -7.27 -0.76
CA ILE A 45 -4.21 -5.83 -0.64
C ILE A 45 -4.44 -5.45 0.80
N LEU A 46 -3.50 -4.69 1.36
CA LEU A 46 -3.60 -4.15 2.71
C LEU A 46 -3.58 -2.62 2.63
N PHE A 47 -4.54 -2.00 3.32
CA PHE A 47 -4.47 -0.61 3.72
C PHE A 47 -4.10 -0.54 5.20
N GLN A 48 -3.04 0.18 5.53
CA GLN A 48 -2.67 0.40 6.92
C GLN A 48 -2.27 1.85 7.20
N CYS A 49 -2.67 2.35 8.36
CA CYS A 49 -2.21 3.64 8.84
C CYS A 49 -2.23 3.71 10.37
N GLY A 50 -1.38 4.58 10.92
CA GLY A 50 -1.29 4.76 12.36
C GLY A 50 -0.11 5.61 12.77
N VAL A 51 -0.06 5.97 14.06
CA VAL A 51 1.08 6.65 14.65
C VAL A 51 1.98 5.64 15.34
N TYR A 52 3.25 5.58 14.93
CA TYR A 52 4.25 4.62 15.41
C TYR A 52 5.60 5.29 15.63
N ASP A 53 6.51 4.64 16.38
CA ASP A 53 7.86 5.11 16.69
C ASP A 53 8.97 4.25 16.05
N PHE A 54 8.66 3.53 14.96
CA PHE A 54 9.58 2.58 14.31
C PHE A 54 10.90 3.19 13.83
N THR A 55 10.91 4.49 13.53
CA THR A 55 12.10 5.22 13.06
C THR A 55 12.94 5.81 14.21
N GLY A 56 12.51 5.60 15.46
CA GLY A 56 13.06 6.28 16.64
C GLY A 56 12.43 7.64 16.95
N GLU A 57 11.51 8.10 16.10
CA GLU A 57 10.63 9.23 16.37
C GLU A 57 9.18 8.88 16.02
N GLU A 58 8.23 9.52 16.71
CA GLU A 58 6.80 9.29 16.47
C GLU A 58 6.40 9.92 15.12
N LEU A 59 5.96 9.07 14.18
CA LEU A 59 5.48 9.46 12.85
C LEU A 59 4.10 8.86 12.59
N PHE A 60 3.30 9.54 11.78
CA PHE A 60 2.12 8.92 11.19
C PHE A 60 2.53 8.21 9.90
N HIS A 61 2.29 6.91 9.83
CA HIS A 61 2.51 6.05 8.69
C HIS A 61 1.18 5.86 7.95
N LEU A 62 1.23 5.96 6.63
CA LEU A 62 0.18 5.58 5.71
C LEU A 62 0.83 4.67 4.67
N ASP A 63 0.27 3.49 4.44
CA ASP A 63 0.85 2.53 3.53
C ASP A 63 -0.23 1.75 2.78
N PHE A 64 0.03 1.55 1.48
CA PHE A 64 -0.77 0.71 0.61
C PHE A 64 0.11 -0.45 0.17
N VAL A 65 -0.31 -1.66 0.51
CA VAL A 65 0.51 -2.85 0.33
C VAL A 65 -0.19 -3.83 -0.59
N ARG A 66 0.53 -4.35 -1.58
CA ARG A 66 0.13 -5.57 -2.30
C ARG A 66 1.08 -6.67 -1.88
N GLN A 67 0.52 -7.73 -1.34
CA GLN A 67 1.24 -8.96 -1.02
C GLN A 67 1.14 -9.93 -2.18
N PHE A 68 2.28 -10.49 -2.57
CA PHE A 68 2.41 -11.56 -3.54
C PHE A 68 2.73 -12.86 -2.78
N THR A 69 1.97 -13.91 -3.03
CA THR A 69 2.37 -15.27 -2.61
C THR A 69 2.97 -16.00 -3.79
N VAL A 70 4.24 -16.39 -3.66
CA VAL A 70 5.04 -16.99 -4.73
C VAL A 70 5.19 -18.49 -4.49
N TYR A 71 4.93 -19.28 -5.52
CA TYR A 71 5.10 -20.73 -5.53
C TYR A 71 6.17 -21.16 -6.54
N GLU A 72 6.90 -22.23 -6.21
CA GLU A 72 7.85 -22.90 -7.08
C GLU A 72 7.49 -24.38 -7.19
N GLU A 73 7.22 -24.87 -8.40
CA GLU A 73 6.87 -26.27 -8.65
C GLU A 73 5.73 -26.80 -7.75
N ASP A 74 4.68 -25.99 -7.57
CA ASP A 74 3.50 -26.22 -6.72
C ASP A 74 3.75 -26.16 -5.19
N ASP A 75 5.00 -25.94 -4.75
CA ASP A 75 5.35 -25.72 -3.34
C ASP A 75 5.44 -24.22 -3.04
N TYR A 76 4.99 -23.83 -1.84
CA TYR A 76 5.17 -22.47 -1.35
C TYR A 76 6.66 -22.11 -1.32
N SER A 77 7.03 -20.98 -1.93
CA SER A 77 8.40 -20.47 -1.93
C SER A 77 8.56 -19.38 -0.85
N HIS A 78 7.91 -18.22 -1.05
CA HIS A 78 8.01 -17.07 -0.15
C HIS A 78 6.84 -16.10 -0.38
N MET A 79 6.80 -15.03 0.43
CA MET A 79 5.93 -13.88 0.21
C MET A 79 6.77 -12.63 -0.05
N GLU A 80 6.29 -11.80 -0.97
CA GLU A 80 6.83 -10.47 -1.19
C GLU A 80 5.74 -9.43 -0.93
N GLN A 81 6.10 -8.26 -0.41
CA GLN A 81 5.19 -7.13 -0.24
C GLN A 81 5.71 -5.90 -0.99
N LEU A 82 4.87 -5.32 -1.84
CA LEU A 82 5.12 -4.03 -2.48
C LEU A 82 4.38 -2.94 -1.70
N HIS A 83 5.14 -1.98 -1.18
CA HIS A 83 4.66 -0.89 -0.34
C HIS A 83 4.60 0.44 -1.10
N CYS A 84 3.62 1.26 -0.74
CA CYS A 84 3.52 2.67 -1.07
C CYS A 84 3.45 3.46 0.24
N GLU A 85 4.61 3.67 0.86
CA GLU A 85 4.72 4.24 2.20
C GLU A 85 4.82 5.77 2.14
N PHE A 86 4.01 6.42 2.99
CA PHE A 86 4.05 7.85 3.25
C PHE A 86 4.21 8.12 4.74
N LEU A 87 5.18 8.95 5.08
CA LEU A 87 5.41 9.39 6.44
C LEU A 87 5.01 10.85 6.62
N PHE A 88 4.38 11.14 7.75
CA PHE A 88 3.97 12.49 8.14
C PHE A 88 4.39 12.79 9.56
N LYS A 89 4.64 14.08 9.83
CA LYS A 89 4.70 14.56 11.21
C LYS A 89 3.32 14.35 11.86
N PRO A 90 3.22 13.75 13.06
CA PRO A 90 1.94 13.43 13.65
C PRO A 90 1.29 14.69 14.23
N THR A 91 0.42 15.32 13.43
CA THR A 91 -0.35 16.50 13.86
C THR A 91 -1.39 16.12 14.91
N THR A 92 -1.96 17.11 15.60
CA THR A 92 -3.07 16.86 16.56
C THR A 92 -4.26 16.16 15.91
N GLU A 93 -4.47 16.33 14.60
CA GLU A 93 -5.51 15.65 13.84
C GLU A 93 -5.14 14.19 13.57
N LEU A 94 -3.94 13.94 13.02
CA LEU A 94 -3.46 12.59 12.74
C LEU A 94 -3.33 11.72 14.00
N LYS A 95 -2.93 12.30 15.14
CA LYS A 95 -2.85 11.60 16.43
C LYS A 95 -4.20 11.13 17.00
N LYS A 96 -5.32 11.66 16.49
CA LYS A 96 -6.67 11.27 16.94
C LYS A 96 -7.26 10.18 16.06
N LEU A 97 -6.65 9.91 14.91
CA LEU A 97 -7.06 8.83 14.03
C LEU A 97 -6.79 7.49 14.71
N LYS A 98 -7.66 6.52 14.42
CA LYS A 98 -7.43 5.16 14.87
C LYS A 98 -6.30 4.55 14.06
N VAL A 99 -5.63 3.57 14.66
CA VAL A 99 -4.84 2.61 13.88
C VAL A 99 -5.82 1.80 13.04
N VAL A 100 -5.52 1.66 11.76
CA VAL A 100 -6.30 0.89 10.81
C VAL A 100 -5.37 -0.08 10.10
N GLU A 101 -5.81 -1.32 9.98
CA GLU A 101 -5.19 -2.40 9.22
C GLU A 101 -6.35 -3.20 8.62
N GLU A 102 -6.55 -3.07 7.31
CA GLU A 102 -7.69 -3.63 6.59
C GLU A 102 -7.19 -4.44 5.39
N TRP A 103 -7.50 -5.72 5.35
CA TRP A 103 -7.07 -6.66 4.32
C TRP A 103 -8.20 -6.94 3.32
N SER A 104 -7.87 -7.07 2.04
CA SER A 104 -8.86 -7.33 0.99
C SER A 104 -9.61 -8.66 1.17
N MET A 105 -8.98 -9.69 1.72
CA MET A 105 -9.61 -10.98 2.04
C MET A 105 -10.77 -10.91 3.03
N ASP A 106 -10.89 -9.82 3.80
CA ASP A 106 -12.00 -9.61 4.73
C ASP A 106 -13.27 -9.06 4.04
N TYR A 107 -13.21 -8.84 2.72
CA TYR A 107 -14.27 -8.28 1.89
C TYR A 107 -14.72 -9.24 0.79
N ASP A 108 -15.97 -9.11 0.34
CA ASP A 108 -16.55 -9.96 -0.70
C ASP A 108 -15.79 -9.87 -2.04
N ASP A 109 -15.32 -8.67 -2.38
CA ASP A 109 -14.51 -8.41 -3.57
C ASP A 109 -13.61 -7.17 -3.38
N ILE A 110 -12.64 -7.03 -4.29
CA ILE A 110 -11.64 -5.96 -4.21
C ILE A 110 -12.25 -4.56 -4.40
N ASP A 111 -13.36 -4.43 -5.14
CA ASP A 111 -14.02 -3.15 -5.34
C ASP A 111 -14.76 -2.71 -4.06
N HIS A 112 -15.37 -3.65 -3.35
CA HIS A 112 -15.95 -3.42 -2.04
C HIS A 112 -14.87 -2.95 -1.06
N PHE A 113 -13.71 -3.63 -1.00
CA PHE A 113 -12.57 -3.18 -0.21
C PHE A 113 -12.18 -1.73 -0.52
N PHE A 114 -11.91 -1.39 -1.78
CA PHE A 114 -11.51 -0.03 -2.15
C PHE A 114 -12.56 1.02 -1.78
N ASN A 115 -13.84 0.73 -2.01
CA ASN A 115 -14.92 1.65 -1.64
C ASN A 115 -14.97 1.90 -0.12
N GLN A 116 -14.67 0.89 0.70
CA GLN A 116 -14.66 1.01 2.15
C GLN A 116 -13.47 1.85 2.63
N ILE A 117 -12.26 1.59 2.11
CA ILE A 117 -11.08 2.42 2.39
C ILE A 117 -11.30 3.88 1.97
N GLU A 118 -11.87 4.11 0.79
CA GLU A 118 -12.17 5.47 0.31
C GLU A 118 -13.26 6.18 1.13
N SER A 119 -13.98 5.46 2.01
CA SER A 119 -15.04 6.02 2.84
C SER A 119 -14.56 6.54 4.21
N ILE A 120 -13.48 5.98 4.76
CA ILE A 120 -13.03 6.26 6.13
C ILE A 120 -12.21 7.56 6.24
N HIS A 121 -12.19 8.16 7.44
CA HIS A 121 -11.47 9.42 7.69
C HIS A 121 -9.96 9.22 7.70
N GLU A 122 -9.53 8.04 8.17
CA GLU A 122 -8.14 7.61 8.28
C GLU A 122 -7.43 7.57 6.92
N PHE A 123 -8.17 7.28 5.85
CA PHE A 123 -7.71 7.44 4.47
C PHE A 123 -7.80 8.88 3.99
N LYS A 124 -8.95 9.55 4.16
CA LYS A 124 -9.24 10.87 3.54
C LYS A 124 -8.35 12.00 4.05
N ILE A 125 -8.08 12.06 5.36
CA ILE A 125 -7.38 13.18 5.98
C ILE A 125 -5.92 13.28 5.46
N PRO A 126 -5.11 12.20 5.48
CA PRO A 126 -3.75 12.22 4.94
C PRO A 126 -3.64 12.68 3.47
N LEU A 127 -4.64 12.41 2.61
CA LEU A 127 -4.62 12.82 1.19
C LEU A 127 -4.56 14.33 0.94
N SER A 128 -4.84 15.13 1.96
CA SER A 128 -4.77 16.60 1.90
C SER A 128 -3.44 17.17 2.42
N LEU A 129 -2.57 16.30 2.93
CA LEU A 129 -1.31 16.64 3.56
C LEU A 129 -0.14 16.36 2.62
N LYS A 130 0.97 17.05 2.85
CA LYS A 130 2.23 16.74 2.18
C LYS A 130 3.05 15.77 3.05
N PRO A 131 3.42 14.59 2.55
CA PRO A 131 4.30 13.68 3.29
C PRO A 131 5.69 14.30 3.47
N ILE A 132 6.34 14.02 4.60
CA ILE A 132 7.76 14.37 4.79
C ILE A 132 8.66 13.40 4.01
N LYS A 133 8.14 12.21 3.70
CA LYS A 133 8.82 11.17 2.94
C LYS A 133 7.79 10.28 2.26
N SER A 134 8.05 9.96 1.00
CA SER A 134 7.33 8.94 0.23
C SER A 134 8.32 7.91 -0.27
N LYS A 135 7.94 6.63 -0.22
CA LYS A 135 8.74 5.52 -0.73
C LYS A 135 7.83 4.48 -1.36
N ILE A 136 8.29 3.97 -2.49
CA ILE A 136 7.75 2.76 -3.10
C ILE A 136 8.89 1.75 -3.10
N PHE A 137 8.67 0.59 -2.49
CA PHE A 137 9.68 -0.45 -2.39
C PHE A 137 9.02 -1.81 -2.23
N GLN A 138 9.72 -2.86 -2.64
CA GLN A 138 9.30 -4.23 -2.48
C GLN A 138 10.31 -4.98 -1.60
N GLU A 139 9.79 -5.82 -0.70
CA GLU A 139 10.60 -6.67 0.17
C GLU A 139 10.06 -8.10 0.25
N GLU A 140 10.97 -9.05 0.48
CA GLU A 140 10.66 -10.45 0.79
C GLU A 140 10.48 -10.60 2.31
N LEU A 141 9.46 -11.34 2.73
CA LEU A 141 9.11 -11.58 4.14
C LEU A 141 9.80 -12.81 4.77
#